data_AF-A0A7S2SDZ1-F1
#
_entry.id   AF-A0A7S2SDZ1-F1
#
_cell.length_a   1.000
_cell.length_b   1.000
_cell.length_c   1.000
_cell.angle_alpha   90.00
_cell.angle_beta   90.00
_cell.angle_gamma   90.00
#
_symmetry.space_group_name_H-M   'P 1'
#
loop_
_entity.id
_entity.type
_entity.pdbx_description
1 polymer ?
#
loop_
_entity_poly.entity_id
_entity_poly.type
_entity_poly.pdbx_seq_one_letter_code
_entity_poly.pdbx_strand_id
1 'polypeptide(L)'
;LRPYYALVIALGSLGRIEEAIKFTLEVLDQLGESFPTSIDNKVIMDDLRRTRVALDGFTEDELTKLKEMEDERKCAAMQFFSATAWYMYCGKQDLFALVVFRMV
;
A
#
# COMPACT_ATOMS: atom_id res chain seq x y z
N LEU A 1 9.76 9.29 9.65
CA LEU A 1 9.58 8.19 8.66
C LEU A 1 10.52 7.01 8.91
N ARG A 2 11.86 7.17 8.89
CA ARG A 2 12.78 6.03 9.13
C ARG A 2 12.58 5.25 10.46
N PRO A 3 12.35 5.91 11.61
CA PRO A 3 12.07 5.19 12.86
C PRO A 3 10.75 4.41 12.80
N TYR A 4 9.73 4.97 12.15
CA TYR A 4 8.44 4.31 11.93
C TYR A 4 8.58 3.06 11.06
N TYR A 5 9.36 3.16 9.98
CA TYR A 5 9.66 2.03 9.13
C TYR A 5 10.37 0.90 9.88
N ALA A 6 11.40 1.24 10.66
CA ALA A 6 12.12 0.26 11.48
C ALA A 6 11.20 -0.43 12.51
N LEU A 7 10.28 0.32 13.12
CA LEU A 7 9.31 -0.23 14.06
C LEU A 7 8.37 -1.24 13.39
N VAL A 8 7.85 -0.92 12.20
CA VAL A 8 6.98 -1.83 11.42
C VAL A 8 7.69 -3.15 11.14
N ILE A 9 8.94 -3.08 10.65
CA ILE A 9 9.74 -4.26 10.36
C ILE A 9 10.00 -5.07 11.63
N ALA A 10 10.37 -4.41 12.73
CA ALA A 10 10.62 -5.08 14.01
C ALA A 10 9.37 -5.81 14.54
N LEU A 11 8.19 -5.17 14.48
CA LEU A 11 6.92 -5.79 14.86
C LEU A 11 6.63 -7.02 13.99
N GLY A 12 6.83 -6.91 12.68
CA GLY A 12 6.69 -8.04 11.75
C GLY A 12 7.64 -9.20 12.08
N SER A 13 8.92 -8.92 12.33
CA SER A 13 9.93 -9.92 12.70
C SER A 13 9.64 -10.60 14.05
N LEU A 14 8.95 -9.92 14.97
CA LEU A 14 8.51 -10.48 16.24
C LEU A 14 7.18 -11.27 16.13
N GLY A 15 6.64 -11.43 14.92
CA GLY A 15 5.35 -12.11 14.70
C GLY A 15 4.13 -11.28 15.10
N ARG A 16 4.30 -10.00 15.46
CA ARG A 16 3.22 -9.08 15.84
C ARG A 16 2.58 -8.45 14.61
N ILE A 17 2.08 -9.31 13.71
CA ILE A 17 1.62 -8.94 12.37
C ILE A 17 0.47 -7.94 12.41
N GLU A 18 -0.54 -8.15 13.25
CA GLU A 18 -1.68 -7.24 13.36
C GLU A 18 -1.28 -5.83 13.80
N GLU A 19 -0.32 -5.74 14.72
CA GLU A 19 0.19 -4.46 15.21
C GLU A 19 1.05 -3.76 14.15
N ALA A 20 1.86 -4.50 13.41
CA ALA A 20 2.59 -3.98 12.26
C ALA A 20 1.63 -3.41 11.21
N ILE A 21 0.54 -4.12 10.89
CA ILE A 21 -0.50 -3.67 9.95
C ILE A 21 -1.17 -2.40 10.49
N LYS A 22 -1.65 -2.42 11.73
CA LYS A 22 -2.34 -1.27 12.35
C LYS A 22 -1.46 -0.02 12.31
N PHE A 23 -0.22 -0.14 12.77
CA PHE A 23 0.71 0.98 12.82
C PHE A 23 1.04 1.50 11.42
N THR A 24 1.15 0.61 10.44
CA THR A 24 1.36 1.00 9.04
C THR A 24 0.19 1.82 8.51
N LEU A 25 -1.06 1.41 8.77
CA LEU A 25 -2.25 2.16 8.36
C LEU A 25 -2.28 3.56 9.00
N GLU A 26 -1.89 3.70 10.27
CA GLU A 26 -1.78 5.00 10.93
C GLU A 26 -0.72 5.91 10.28
N VAL A 27 0.42 5.35 9.86
CA VAL A 27 1.46 6.10 9.15
C VAL A 27 1.01 6.49 7.74
N LEU A 28 0.34 5.57 7.04
CA LEU A 28 -0.19 5.83 5.69
C LEU A 28 -1.25 6.95 5.72
N ASP A 29 -2.14 6.95 6.71
CA ASP A 29 -3.13 8.03 6.89
C ASP A 29 -2.47 9.41 7.05
N GLN A 30 -1.38 9.49 7.83
CA GLN A 30 -0.58 10.71 7.98
C GLN A 30 0.13 11.14 6.68
N LEU A 31 0.41 10.20 5.79
CA LEU A 31 0.98 10.46 4.46
C LEU A 31 -0.09 10.83 3.43
N GLY A 32 -1.37 10.77 3.79
CA GLY A 32 -2.51 11.05 2.91
C GLY A 32 -3.14 9.81 2.27
N GLU A 33 -2.71 8.61 2.68
CA GLU A 33 -3.17 7.32 2.17
C GLU A 33 -4.13 6.63 3.16
N SER A 34 -5.41 7.02 3.12
CA SER A 34 -6.44 6.47 4.03
C SER A 34 -7.03 5.17 3.51
N PHE A 35 -7.22 4.17 4.37
CA PHE A 35 -7.88 2.90 4.01
C PHE A 35 -9.29 2.80 4.62
N PRO A 36 -10.23 2.12 3.95
CA PRO A 36 -11.56 1.90 4.48
C PRO A 36 -11.52 1.02 5.74
N THR A 37 -12.38 1.34 6.72
CA THR A 37 -12.50 0.58 7.98
C THR A 37 -13.17 -0.78 7.80
N SER A 38 -14.00 -0.94 6.77
CA SER A 38 -14.62 -2.20 6.37
C SER A 38 -14.30 -2.46 4.90
N ILE A 39 -13.76 -3.64 4.61
CA ILE A 39 -13.45 -4.05 3.24
C ILE A 39 -14.45 -5.13 2.86
N ASP A 40 -15.19 -4.86 1.78
CA ASP A 40 -16.07 -5.84 1.16
C ASP A 40 -15.70 -6.00 -0.32
N ASN A 41 -16.31 -6.99 -0.99
CA ASN A 41 -16.06 -7.24 -2.40
C ASN A 41 -16.38 -6.04 -3.29
N LYS A 42 -17.33 -5.18 -2.91
CA LYS A 42 -17.68 -4.01 -3.71
C LYS A 42 -16.54 -3.00 -3.69
N VAL A 43 -15.98 -2.72 -2.51
CA VAL A 43 -14.82 -1.83 -2.34
C VAL A 43 -13.62 -2.33 -3.16
N ILE A 44 -13.31 -3.63 -3.08
CA ILE A 44 -12.21 -4.23 -3.83
C ILE A 44 -12.43 -4.08 -5.34
N MET A 45 -13.63 -4.37 -5.83
CA MET A 45 -13.95 -4.26 -7.24
C MET A 45 -13.94 -2.81 -7.75
N ASP A 46 -14.36 -1.85 -6.93
CA ASP A 46 -14.33 -0.44 -7.29
C ASP A 46 -12.90 0.08 -7.38
N ASP A 47 -12.01 -0.28 -6.45
CA ASP A 47 -10.59 0.08 -6.51
C ASP A 47 -9.89 -0.60 -7.71
N LEU A 48 -10.18 -1.88 -7.98
CA LEU A 48 -9.65 -2.57 -9.17
C LEU A 48 -10.04 -1.86 -10.47
N ARG A 49 -11.29 -1.39 -10.58
CA ARG A 49 -11.76 -0.61 -11.74
C ARG A 49 -11.00 0.71 -11.86
N ARG A 50 -10.76 1.42 -10.76
CA ARG A 50 -9.99 2.68 -10.77
C ARG A 50 -8.56 2.43 -11.21
N THR A 51 -7.89 1.40 -10.70
CA THR A 51 -6.54 1.03 -11.13
C THR A 51 -6.51 0.69 -12.62
N ARG A 52 -7.51 -0.05 -13.13
CA ARG A 52 -7.61 -0.33 -14.56
C ARG A 52 -7.76 0.93 -15.40
N VAL A 53 -8.57 1.89 -14.95
CA VAL A 53 -8.74 3.19 -15.64
C VAL A 53 -7.46 4.03 -15.56
N ALA A 54 -6.74 4.00 -14.44
CA ALA A 54 -5.47 4.72 -14.29
C ALA A 54 -4.37 4.18 -15.21
N LEU A 55 -4.40 2.87 -15.47
CA LEU A 55 -3.53 2.20 -16.44
C LEU A 55 -4.03 2.34 -17.89
N ASP A 56 -5.29 2.73 -18.10
CA ASP A 56 -5.86 2.88 -19.43
C ASP A 56 -5.20 4.06 -20.15
N GLY A 57 -4.71 3.80 -21.35
CA GLY A 57 -3.94 4.78 -22.13
C GLY A 57 -2.41 4.72 -21.94
N PHE A 58 -1.89 3.82 -21.11
CA PHE A 58 -0.46 3.48 -21.10
C PHE A 58 -0.21 2.15 -21.81
N THR A 59 0.74 2.16 -22.74
CA THR A 59 1.34 0.94 -23.29
C THR A 59 2.44 0.42 -22.35
N GLU A 60 2.78 -0.86 -22.48
CA GLU A 60 3.88 -1.46 -21.70
C GLU A 60 5.19 -0.69 -21.86
N ASP A 61 5.53 -0.27 -23.08
CA ASP A 61 6.73 0.52 -23.37
C ASP A 61 6.68 1.90 -22.70
N GLU A 62 5.52 2.56 -22.65
CA GLU A 62 5.35 3.85 -21.96
C GLU A 62 5.50 3.71 -20.44
N LEU A 63 5.01 2.62 -19.85
CA LEU A 63 5.17 2.36 -18.41
C LEU A 63 6.65 2.25 -18.02
N THR A 64 7.49 1.62 -18.85
CA THR A 64 8.94 1.51 -18.58
C THR A 64 9.69 2.84 -18.71
N LYS A 65 9.08 3.83 -19.35
CA LYS A 65 9.63 5.17 -19.59
C LYS A 65 9.09 6.23 -18.63
N LEU A 66 8.22 5.84 -17.70
CA LEU A 66 7.73 6.74 -16.67
C LEU A 66 8.91 7.28 -15.86
N LYS A 67 8.81 8.58 -15.53
CA LYS A 67 9.80 9.22 -14.66
C LYS A 67 9.70 8.66 -13.25
N GLU A 68 10.80 8.74 -12.52
CA GLU A 68 10.82 8.46 -11.09
C GLU A 68 9.83 9.37 -10.34
N MET A 69 9.27 8.83 -9.27
CA MET A 69 8.32 9.56 -8.43
C MET A 69 9.04 10.68 -7.65
N GLU A 70 8.61 11.92 -7.85
CA GLU A 70 9.22 13.10 -7.22
C GLU A 70 8.56 13.49 -5.89
N ASP A 71 7.31 13.07 -5.65
CA ASP A 71 6.58 13.38 -4.42
C ASP A 71 7.12 12.55 -3.25
N GLU A 72 7.80 13.21 -2.31
CA GLU A 72 8.42 12.57 -1.14
C GLU A 72 7.41 11.80 -0.26
N ARG A 73 6.16 12.28 -0.15
CA ARG A 73 5.14 11.61 0.67
C ARG A 73 4.69 10.32 0.00
N LYS A 74 4.49 10.34 -1.32
CA LYS A 74 4.15 9.13 -2.08
C LYS A 74 5.31 8.14 -2.10
N CYS A 75 6.54 8.61 -2.26
CA CYS A 75 7.75 7.78 -2.13
C CYS A 75 7.82 7.10 -0.76
N ALA A 76 7.54 7.85 0.32
CA ALA A 76 7.48 7.29 1.66
C ALA A 76 6.35 6.26 1.79
N ALA A 77 5.15 6.57 1.30
CA ALA A 77 4.02 5.63 1.32
C ALA A 77 4.36 4.32 0.59
N MET A 78 5.07 4.42 -0.54
CA MET A 78 5.49 3.26 -1.33
C MET A 78 6.47 2.35 -0.60
N GLN A 79 7.34 2.92 0.22
CA GLN A 79 8.21 2.14 1.11
C GLN A 79 7.40 1.36 2.15
N PHE A 80 6.40 1.99 2.75
CA PHE A 80 5.53 1.31 3.72
C PHE A 80 4.69 0.21 3.05
N PHE A 81 4.09 0.49 1.90
CA PHE A 81 3.34 -0.50 1.13
C PHE A 81 4.19 -1.74 0.82
N SER A 82 5.41 -1.57 0.29
CA SER A 82 6.26 -2.71 -0.07
C SER A 82 6.70 -3.51 1.15
N ALA A 83 7.02 -2.85 2.27
CA ALA A 83 7.42 -3.51 3.51
C ALA A 83 6.30 -4.33 4.13
N THR A 84 5.06 -3.88 4.03
CA THR A 84 3.93 -4.50 4.75
C THR A 84 3.02 -5.34 3.89
N ALA A 85 3.22 -5.33 2.57
CA ALA A 85 2.47 -6.17 1.64
C ALA A 85 2.46 -7.64 2.10
N TRP A 86 3.61 -8.17 2.50
CA TRP A 86 3.71 -9.54 3.04
C TRP A 86 2.90 -9.73 4.33
N TYR A 87 2.97 -8.78 5.25
CA TYR A 87 2.23 -8.84 6.52
C TYR A 87 0.72 -8.88 6.28
N MET A 88 0.23 -8.05 5.34
CA MET A 88 -1.17 -8.02 4.96
C MET A 88 -1.59 -9.29 4.22
N TYR A 89 -0.73 -9.86 3.37
CA TYR A 89 -1.00 -11.16 2.75
C TYR A 89 -1.21 -12.27 3.78
N CYS A 90 -0.42 -12.27 4.87
CA CYS A 90 -0.54 -13.27 5.94
C CYS A 90 -1.69 -12.99 6.90
N GLY A 91 -1.96 -11.72 7.25
CA GLY A 91 -2.87 -11.36 8.34
C GLY A 91 -4.22 -10.77 7.92
N LYS A 92 -4.30 -10.11 6.76
CA LYS A 92 -5.50 -9.42 6.25
C LYS A 92 -5.51 -9.36 4.72
N GLN A 93 -5.88 -10.48 4.09
CA GLN A 93 -5.82 -10.64 2.62
C GLN A 93 -6.67 -9.61 1.85
N ASP A 94 -7.82 -9.20 2.39
CA ASP A 94 -8.66 -8.18 1.75
C ASP A 94 -7.95 -6.82 1.67
N LEU A 95 -7.16 -6.48 2.69
CA LEU A 95 -6.36 -5.26 2.73
C LEU A 95 -5.16 -5.33 1.78
N PHE A 96 -4.58 -6.52 1.61
CA PHE A 96 -3.48 -6.73 0.69
C PHE A 96 -3.87 -6.35 -0.74
N ALA A 97 -5.05 -6.76 -1.21
CA ALA A 97 -5.53 -6.40 -2.54
C ALA A 97 -5.59 -4.87 -2.73
N LEU A 98 -6.17 -4.16 -1.76
CA LEU A 98 -6.26 -2.69 -1.80
C LEU A 98 -4.89 -2.01 -1.79
N VAL A 99 -3.94 -2.52 -1.01
CA VAL A 99 -2.57 -1.98 -1.00
C VAL A 99 -1.91 -2.14 -2.36
N VAL A 100 -1.98 -3.32 -2.96
CA VAL A 100 -1.37 -3.58 -4.27
C VAL A 100 -1.95 -2.64 -5.34
N PHE A 101 -3.25 -2.37 -5.31
CA PHE A 101 -3.90 -1.45 -6.25
C PHE A 101 -3.42 0.00 -6.13
N ARG A 102 -2.95 0.42 -4.95
CA ARG A 102 -2.41 1.76 -4.69
C ARG A 102 -0.91 1.90 -4.93
N MET A 103 -0.23 0.79 -5.25
CA MET A 103 1.17 0.82 -5.66
C MET A 103 1.37 1.21 -7.13
N VAL A 104 0.26 1.30 -7.89
CA VAL A 104 0.19 1.72 -9.28
C VAL A 104 0.00 3.23 -9.34
#